data_AF-A0A6P8I562-F1
#
_entry.id   AF-A0A6P8I562-F1
#
_cell.length_a   1.000
_cell.length_b   1.000
_cell.length_c   1.000
_cell.angle_alpha   90.00
_cell.angle_beta   90.00
_cell.angle_gamma   90.00
#
_symmetry.space_group_name_H-M   'P 1'
#
loop_
_entity.id
_entity.type
_entity.pdbx_description
1 polymer ?
#
loop_
_entity_poly.entity_id
_entity_poly.type
_entity_poly.pdbx_seq_one_letter_code
_entity_poly.pdbx_strand_id
1 'polypeptide(L)'
;MSWWKRYSWVFWLFYQVLHSTSLLVNADACGKDMVFKETLEGKTLANHVFKTVRATNDAHCESQCFLDDRCISYSFGTSASGEKHMCELSDSDHFMHPEDLVHRPGVIYRSAQNTCDCPKNSTCRYNFADNTHRCECLPGFTGDRCQTNIDDCASNPCQNGASCQDRVNSYNCTCATGFSGINCQTDVDECTSNPCQNGASCQDRVNSYNCTCPAGFTGADCEWLKVGTTVCIGAKDDKFGRFTIPVACHVLNFKLVYVSGGGISWKTGETKAYWGTTNKNNNKHLNLHITDDSNNRISPPSDFPLLDIDLNFMMYELPGVTNMDRELTFPELSPPLAVTAGKKFRIWVDQDLTNILDGNNDGQTCADVLIKKQNV
;
A
#
# COMPACT_ATOMS: atom_id res chain seq x y z
N MET A 1 60.40 -2.14 11.79
CA MET A 1 60.77 -1.30 12.95
C MET A 1 60.37 0.14 12.59
N SER A 2 59.19 0.62 13.01
CA SER A 2 58.89 1.19 14.34
C SER A 2 59.74 2.45 14.62
N TRP A 3 59.24 3.65 14.27
CA TRP A 3 58.40 4.53 15.11
C TRP A 3 59.20 5.30 16.19
N TRP A 4 59.18 6.65 16.19
CA TRP A 4 58.41 7.46 17.17
C TRP A 4 58.57 9.01 16.97
N LYS A 5 57.56 9.70 17.50
CA LYS A 5 57.16 11.12 17.35
C LYS A 5 58.05 12.14 18.11
N ARG A 6 58.03 13.44 17.67
CA ARG A 6 57.57 14.68 18.37
C ARG A 6 58.19 15.93 17.70
N TYR A 7 57.49 17.01 17.31
CA TYR A 7 56.59 17.97 18.00
C TYR A 7 57.25 18.90 19.04
N SER A 8 57.45 20.17 18.64
CA SER A 8 57.48 21.43 19.45
C SER A 8 57.55 22.59 18.43
N TRP A 9 56.70 23.63 18.29
CA TRP A 9 55.78 24.41 19.15
C TRP A 9 56.41 25.47 20.09
N VAL A 10 56.65 26.66 19.51
CA VAL A 10 56.71 28.04 20.08
C VAL A 10 56.43 28.97 18.86
N PHE A 11 55.36 29.80 18.70
CA PHE A 11 54.26 30.29 19.54
C PHE A 11 54.71 31.36 20.57
N TRP A 12 54.38 32.65 20.46
CA TRP A 12 53.02 33.24 20.50
C TRP A 12 52.93 34.67 19.90
N LEU A 13 51.69 35.15 19.65
CA LEU A 13 51.24 36.52 19.22
C LEU A 13 51.37 36.83 17.69
N PHE A 14 50.44 37.54 17.00
CA PHE A 14 49.03 37.87 17.31
C PHE A 14 48.20 38.32 16.05
N TYR A 15 46.88 38.05 16.07
CA TYR A 15 45.71 38.79 15.52
C TYR A 15 45.62 39.30 14.05
N GLN A 16 44.47 38.99 13.42
CA GLN A 16 43.75 39.69 12.31
C GLN A 16 44.28 39.56 10.85
N VAL A 17 43.49 39.61 9.75
CA VAL A 17 42.10 39.17 9.43
C VAL A 17 41.84 39.40 7.91
N LEU A 18 41.08 38.51 7.23
CA LEU A 18 40.44 38.65 5.88
C LEU A 18 41.25 38.71 4.53
N HIS A 19 40.51 38.32 3.47
CA HIS A 19 40.51 38.74 2.04
C HIS A 19 41.26 37.98 0.90
N SER A 20 40.43 37.62 -0.09
CA SER A 20 40.59 37.64 -1.56
C SER A 20 41.69 36.83 -2.27
N THR A 21 41.27 35.86 -3.09
CA THR A 21 42.03 35.35 -4.24
C THR A 21 41.70 36.15 -5.51
N SER A 22 42.54 37.13 -5.86
CA SER A 22 42.35 37.95 -7.08
C SER A 22 42.87 37.25 -8.34
N LEU A 23 42.06 37.20 -9.40
CA LEU A 23 42.46 36.68 -10.72
C LEU A 23 42.77 37.83 -11.69
N LEU A 24 43.87 37.73 -12.45
CA LEU A 24 44.32 38.78 -13.39
C LEU A 24 43.98 38.39 -14.83
N VAL A 25 43.08 39.14 -15.47
CA VAL A 25 42.71 38.96 -16.89
C VAL A 25 43.49 39.94 -17.78
N ASN A 26 43.83 39.51 -19.00
CA ASN A 26 44.61 40.30 -19.96
C ASN A 26 43.70 41.06 -20.95
N ALA A 27 44.11 42.23 -21.43
CA ALA A 27 43.22 43.22 -22.05
C ALA A 27 42.63 42.83 -23.44
N ASP A 28 43.21 41.83 -24.13
CA ASP A 28 42.85 41.46 -25.51
C ASP A 28 41.55 40.64 -25.67
N ALA A 29 40.75 40.50 -24.59
CA ALA A 29 39.57 39.64 -24.54
C ALA A 29 38.22 40.32 -24.84
N CYS A 30 38.18 41.65 -25.03
CA CYS A 30 36.92 42.39 -25.23
C CYS A 30 36.14 41.92 -26.47
N GLY A 31 34.90 41.45 -26.27
CA GLY A 31 34.00 40.98 -27.32
C GLY A 31 34.15 39.50 -27.67
N LYS A 32 34.73 38.69 -26.78
CA LYS A 32 34.80 37.23 -26.89
C LYS A 32 34.22 36.57 -25.64
N ASP A 33 33.57 35.42 -25.84
CA ASP A 33 33.11 34.56 -24.74
C ASP A 33 34.31 33.84 -24.13
N MET A 34 34.51 33.99 -22.82
CA MET A 34 35.56 33.33 -22.06
C MET A 34 34.98 32.12 -21.32
N VAL A 35 35.50 30.92 -21.59
CA VAL A 35 35.03 29.68 -20.97
C VAL A 35 36.03 29.20 -19.93
N PHE A 36 35.63 29.19 -18.66
CA PHE A 36 36.38 28.63 -17.55
C PHE A 36 35.89 27.24 -17.21
N LYS A 37 36.79 26.38 -16.73
CA LYS A 37 36.46 25.03 -16.28
C LYS A 37 36.70 24.91 -14.79
N GLU A 38 35.66 24.65 -14.05
CA GLU A 38 35.76 24.28 -12.64
C GLU A 38 36.20 22.82 -12.55
N THR A 39 37.27 22.53 -11.80
CA THR A 39 37.82 21.17 -11.69
C THR A 39 38.19 20.82 -10.26
N LEU A 40 37.84 19.61 -9.82
CA LEU A 40 38.27 19.03 -8.55
C LEU A 40 39.00 17.71 -8.84
N GLU A 41 40.18 17.52 -8.22
CA GLU A 41 41.06 16.35 -8.44
C GLU A 41 41.32 16.03 -9.94
N GLY A 42 41.39 17.06 -10.78
CA GLY A 42 41.64 16.93 -12.22
C GLY A 42 40.42 16.55 -13.07
N LYS A 43 39.22 16.39 -12.48
CA LYS A 43 37.95 16.20 -13.23
C LYS A 43 37.17 17.50 -13.30
N THR A 44 36.66 17.85 -14.48
CA THR A 44 35.78 19.02 -14.67
C THR A 44 34.41 18.77 -14.05
N LEU A 45 34.00 19.67 -13.16
CA LEU A 45 32.69 19.70 -12.50
C LEU A 45 31.68 20.54 -13.31
N ALA A 46 32.10 21.72 -13.77
CA ALA A 46 31.27 22.65 -14.54
C ALA A 46 32.11 23.46 -15.56
N ASN A 47 31.45 23.99 -16.59
CA ASN A 47 32.04 24.99 -17.49
C ASN A 47 31.25 26.30 -17.35
N HIS A 48 31.92 27.39 -16.99
CA HIS A 48 31.35 28.71 -16.76
C HIS A 48 31.68 29.62 -17.94
N VAL A 49 30.67 30.26 -18.55
CA VAL A 49 30.85 31.09 -19.75
C VAL A 49 30.59 32.55 -19.42
N PHE A 50 31.65 33.36 -19.47
CA PHE A 50 31.58 34.81 -19.28
C PHE A 50 31.48 35.50 -20.63
N LYS A 51 30.40 36.25 -20.84
CA LYS A 51 30.17 37.03 -22.07
C LYS A 51 30.54 38.48 -21.84
N THR A 52 31.28 39.07 -22.77
CA THR A 52 31.63 40.50 -22.75
C THR A 52 30.84 41.24 -23.84
N VAL A 53 29.93 42.13 -23.43
CA VAL A 53 29.11 42.90 -24.36
C VAL A 53 29.81 44.23 -24.69
N ARG A 54 29.92 44.57 -25.97
CA ARG A 54 30.52 45.83 -26.42
C ARG A 54 29.45 46.94 -26.42
N ALA A 55 29.63 47.96 -25.58
CA ALA A 55 28.81 49.18 -25.64
C ALA A 55 28.98 49.90 -27.00
N THR A 56 27.89 50.45 -27.53
CA THR A 56 27.91 51.15 -28.82
C THR A 56 28.27 52.61 -28.67
N ASN A 57 29.37 52.98 -29.35
CA ASN A 57 29.91 54.32 -29.60
C ASN A 57 30.97 54.79 -28.58
N ASP A 58 32.05 55.34 -29.16
CA ASP A 58 33.31 55.81 -28.56
C ASP A 58 34.23 54.76 -27.91
N ALA A 59 35.52 55.08 -27.89
CA ALA A 59 36.63 54.13 -27.79
C ALA A 59 36.97 53.70 -26.35
N HIS A 60 35.96 53.44 -25.53
CA HIS A 60 36.10 53.01 -24.13
C HIS A 60 35.34 51.70 -23.92
N CYS A 61 36.07 50.62 -23.65
CA CYS A 61 35.49 49.31 -23.37
C CYS A 61 34.90 49.27 -21.95
N GLU A 62 33.62 49.59 -21.81
CA GLU A 62 32.85 49.22 -20.63
C GLU A 62 32.64 47.69 -20.63
N SER A 63 33.09 47.00 -19.57
CA SER A 63 32.91 45.55 -19.42
C SER A 63 31.98 45.24 -18.25
N GLN A 64 30.88 44.56 -18.54
CA GLN A 64 29.96 43.98 -17.55
C GLN A 64 30.28 42.50 -17.39
N CYS A 65 30.56 42.05 -16.17
CA CYS A 65 30.81 40.64 -15.85
C CYS A 65 29.47 39.92 -15.61
N PHE A 66 29.14 38.93 -16.45
CA PHE A 66 27.99 38.04 -16.27
C PHE A 66 28.43 36.61 -15.95
N LEU A 67 27.75 35.97 -15.00
CA LEU A 67 27.85 34.54 -14.67
C LEU A 67 26.43 33.96 -14.64
N ASP A 68 26.17 32.95 -15.48
CA ASP A 68 24.83 32.34 -15.67
C ASP A 68 23.71 33.39 -15.81
N ASP A 69 23.90 34.30 -16.76
CA ASP A 69 23.03 35.45 -17.08
C ASP A 69 22.76 36.43 -15.91
N ARG A 70 23.49 36.33 -14.79
CA ARG A 70 23.46 37.31 -13.68
C ARG A 70 24.66 38.24 -13.73
N CYS A 71 24.42 39.54 -13.66
CA CYS A 71 25.46 40.57 -13.57
C CYS A 71 26.10 40.56 -12.19
N ILE A 72 27.42 40.34 -12.11
CA ILE A 72 28.17 40.20 -10.84
C ILE A 72 29.07 41.39 -10.52
N SER A 73 29.35 42.30 -11.46
CA SER A 73 29.99 43.58 -11.15
C SER A 73 29.77 44.66 -12.23
N TYR A 74 29.93 45.92 -11.82
CA TYR A 74 30.08 47.10 -12.68
C TYR A 74 31.29 47.90 -12.17
N SER A 75 32.16 48.38 -13.07
CA SER A 75 33.25 49.28 -12.69
C SER A 75 33.38 50.43 -13.70
N PHE A 76 33.53 51.65 -13.21
CA PHE A 76 33.85 52.85 -13.99
C PHE A 76 35.17 53.43 -13.49
N GLY A 77 36.13 53.63 -14.40
CA GLY A 77 37.42 54.26 -14.09
C GLY A 77 38.03 54.89 -15.34
N THR A 78 38.30 56.20 -15.30
CA THR A 78 38.89 56.95 -16.41
C THR A 78 40.41 56.72 -16.53
N SER A 79 40.92 56.80 -17.76
CA SER A 79 42.33 56.57 -18.11
C SER A 79 43.34 57.41 -17.31
N ALA A 80 44.46 56.78 -16.89
CA ALA A 80 45.83 57.33 -17.10
C ALA A 80 47.02 56.45 -16.60
N SER A 81 46.86 55.21 -16.14
CA SER A 81 48.04 54.42 -15.70
C SER A 81 47.89 52.89 -15.65
N GLY A 82 47.64 52.22 -16.78
CA GLY A 82 47.95 50.78 -16.97
C GLY A 82 47.42 49.77 -15.94
N GLU A 83 46.36 50.11 -15.20
CA GLU A 83 45.81 49.26 -14.14
C GLU A 83 44.84 48.20 -14.69
N LYS A 84 44.80 47.05 -14.02
CA LYS A 84 44.06 45.87 -14.45
C LYS A 84 42.71 45.82 -13.74
N HIS A 85 41.64 45.62 -14.48
CA HIS A 85 40.30 45.50 -13.92
C HIS A 85 40.08 44.10 -13.30
N MET A 86 39.46 44.07 -12.12
CA MET A 86 39.09 42.85 -11.38
C MET A 86 37.56 42.74 -11.29
N CYS A 87 37.02 41.53 -11.48
CA CYS A 87 35.67 41.19 -11.05
C CYS A 87 35.79 40.35 -9.77
N GLU A 88 35.42 40.91 -8.62
CA GLU A 88 35.38 40.20 -7.34
C GLU A 88 34.00 39.59 -7.11
N LEU A 89 33.97 38.33 -6.65
CA LEU A 89 32.79 37.67 -6.11
C LEU A 89 32.87 37.75 -4.58
N SER A 90 32.01 38.57 -3.96
CA SER A 90 31.95 38.67 -2.50
C SER A 90 30.89 37.73 -1.91
N ASP A 91 31.31 36.53 -1.52
CA ASP A 91 30.50 35.67 -0.64
C ASP A 91 30.55 36.18 0.80
N SER A 92 29.62 37.05 1.21
CA SER A 92 28.98 37.09 2.57
C SER A 92 28.23 38.40 2.90
N ASP A 93 26.90 38.30 3.09
CA ASP A 93 26.09 38.89 4.16
C ASP A 93 26.41 40.29 4.76
N HIS A 94 26.76 41.32 3.98
CA HIS A 94 26.68 42.73 4.45
C HIS A 94 25.95 43.64 3.46
N PHE A 95 24.76 44.13 3.86
CA PHE A 95 24.09 45.25 3.20
C PHE A 95 24.87 46.54 3.47
N MET A 96 25.22 47.30 2.42
CA MET A 96 25.64 48.69 2.59
C MET A 96 24.44 49.56 2.99
N HIS A 97 24.58 50.35 4.05
CA HIS A 97 23.56 51.30 4.48
C HIS A 97 23.49 52.53 3.53
N PRO A 98 22.32 53.19 3.38
CA PRO A 98 22.13 54.19 2.32
C PRO A 98 22.80 55.55 2.55
N GLU A 99 23.49 55.74 3.68
CA GLU A 99 23.75 57.07 4.25
C GLU A 99 25.14 57.65 3.90
N ASP A 100 26.04 56.84 3.32
CA ASP A 100 27.41 57.25 2.94
C ASP A 100 27.57 57.77 1.50
N LEU A 101 26.47 57.93 0.74
CA LEU A 101 26.51 58.38 -0.66
C LEU A 101 26.60 59.91 -0.79
N VAL A 102 27.82 60.43 -0.66
CA VAL A 102 28.15 61.86 -0.86
C VAL A 102 27.74 62.34 -2.27
N HIS A 103 26.97 63.44 -2.32
CA HIS A 103 26.45 64.04 -3.55
C HIS A 103 27.53 64.34 -4.61
N ARG A 104 27.31 63.85 -5.84
CA ARG A 104 27.82 64.46 -7.08
C ARG A 104 26.65 64.90 -7.96
N PRO A 105 26.60 66.16 -8.42
CA PRO A 105 25.55 66.61 -9.33
C PRO A 105 25.71 65.94 -10.70
N GLY A 106 24.62 65.35 -11.22
CA GLY A 106 24.58 64.72 -12.55
C GLY A 106 24.47 63.19 -12.55
N VAL A 107 24.68 62.51 -11.43
CA VAL A 107 24.48 61.04 -11.34
C VAL A 107 23.08 60.74 -10.80
N ILE A 108 22.17 60.36 -11.70
CA ILE A 108 20.91 59.74 -11.27
C ILE A 108 21.22 58.29 -10.90
N TYR A 109 21.53 58.05 -9.62
CA TYR A 109 21.51 56.70 -9.05
C TYR A 109 20.05 56.21 -9.06
N ARG A 110 19.64 55.58 -10.16
CA ARG A 110 18.48 54.69 -10.13
C ARG A 110 18.90 53.41 -9.43
N SER A 111 18.93 53.44 -8.10
CA SER A 111 18.55 52.28 -7.30
C SER A 111 17.04 52.03 -7.48
N ALA A 112 16.64 51.75 -8.73
CA ALA A 112 15.46 50.95 -8.94
C ALA A 112 15.76 49.64 -8.21
N GLN A 113 15.00 49.38 -7.15
CA GLN A 113 14.91 48.06 -6.55
C GLN A 113 14.31 47.16 -7.65
N ASN A 114 15.16 46.66 -8.56
CA ASN A 114 14.82 45.73 -9.63
C ASN A 114 14.61 44.32 -9.05
N THR A 115 13.93 44.26 -7.91
CA THR A 115 13.41 43.05 -7.31
C THR A 115 12.23 42.60 -8.15
N CYS A 116 12.51 41.73 -9.12
CA CYS A 116 11.54 40.78 -9.64
C CYS A 116 10.92 40.04 -8.46
N ASP A 117 9.79 40.52 -7.93
CA ASP A 117 9.14 39.95 -6.74
C ASP A 117 8.28 38.74 -7.13
N CYS A 118 8.92 37.77 -7.77
CA CYS A 118 8.33 36.55 -8.29
C CYS A 118 8.62 35.39 -7.32
N PRO A 119 7.61 34.63 -6.86
CA PRO A 119 7.83 33.45 -6.02
C PRO A 119 8.49 32.32 -6.81
N LYS A 120 9.04 31.34 -6.08
CA LYS A 120 9.82 30.21 -6.61
C LYS A 120 9.13 29.39 -7.72
N ASN A 121 7.81 29.49 -7.85
CA ASN A 121 7.00 28.77 -8.82
C ASN A 121 6.89 29.51 -10.18
N SER A 122 7.84 30.39 -10.48
CA SER A 122 7.83 31.23 -11.68
C SER A 122 9.22 31.68 -12.12
N THR A 123 9.34 32.08 -13.38
CA THR A 123 10.53 32.70 -13.97
C THR A 123 10.26 34.18 -14.19
N CYS A 124 11.09 35.10 -13.67
CA CYS A 124 10.89 36.52 -13.99
C CYS A 124 11.29 36.83 -15.44
N ARG A 125 10.48 37.62 -16.14
CA ARG A 125 10.88 38.34 -17.36
C ARG A 125 10.83 39.83 -17.10
N TYR A 126 11.94 40.49 -17.37
CA TYR A 126 12.09 41.94 -17.27
C TYR A 126 12.03 42.57 -18.67
N ASN A 127 11.34 43.70 -18.80
CA ASN A 127 11.32 44.51 -20.02
C ASN A 127 12.09 45.81 -19.80
N PHE A 128 13.26 45.92 -20.42
CA PHE A 128 14.14 47.07 -20.31
C PHE A 128 13.65 48.32 -21.07
N ALA A 129 12.70 48.17 -22.01
CA ALA A 129 12.21 49.28 -22.81
C ALA A 129 11.21 50.19 -22.06
N ASP A 130 10.46 49.64 -21.12
CA ASP A 130 9.42 50.33 -20.34
C ASP A 130 9.60 50.22 -18.81
N ASN A 131 10.68 49.57 -18.35
CA ASN A 131 11.00 49.34 -16.94
C ASN A 131 9.90 48.52 -16.21
N THR A 132 9.26 47.58 -16.91
CA THR A 132 8.28 46.65 -16.34
C THR A 132 8.85 45.23 -16.14
N HIS A 133 8.17 44.41 -15.34
CA HIS A 133 8.49 42.99 -15.20
C HIS A 133 7.20 42.16 -15.06
N ARG A 134 7.28 40.87 -15.40
CA ARG A 134 6.21 39.89 -15.19
C ARG A 134 6.78 38.56 -14.70
N CYS A 135 5.98 37.81 -13.94
CA CYS A 135 6.29 36.44 -13.59
C CYS A 135 5.70 35.50 -14.66
N GLU A 136 6.52 34.68 -15.31
CA GLU A 136 6.06 33.58 -16.15
C GLU A 136 5.90 32.34 -15.29
N CYS A 137 4.67 31.89 -15.12
CA CYS A 137 4.34 30.79 -14.22
C CYS A 137 4.90 29.46 -14.72
N LEU A 138 5.42 28.66 -13.79
CA LEU A 138 5.67 27.25 -14.08
C LEU A 138 4.32 26.54 -14.30
N PRO A 139 4.30 25.41 -15.04
CA PRO A 139 3.09 24.62 -15.22
C PRO A 139 2.42 24.29 -13.88
N GLY A 140 1.09 24.37 -13.82
CA GLY A 140 0.30 24.22 -12.60
C GLY A 140 0.09 25.50 -11.78
N PHE A 141 0.67 26.65 -12.14
CA PHE A 141 0.49 27.90 -11.40
C PHE A 141 -0.17 29.02 -12.21
N THR A 142 -0.89 29.91 -11.51
CA THR A 142 -1.63 31.03 -12.10
C THR A 142 -1.64 32.28 -11.18
N GLY A 143 -2.16 33.39 -11.72
CA GLY A 143 -2.14 34.73 -11.13
C GLY A 143 -0.92 35.55 -11.57
N ASP A 144 -0.98 36.88 -11.41
CA ASP A 144 0.05 37.82 -11.90
C ASP A 144 1.45 37.58 -11.31
N ARG A 145 1.50 36.93 -10.14
CA ARG A 145 2.72 36.51 -9.46
C ARG A 145 2.80 34.99 -9.30
N CYS A 146 2.01 34.21 -10.03
CA CYS A 146 2.05 32.74 -9.99
C CYS A 146 1.88 32.13 -8.59
N GLN A 147 1.14 32.84 -7.72
CA GLN A 147 0.97 32.52 -6.32
C GLN A 147 -0.09 31.45 -6.05
N THR A 148 -0.92 31.15 -7.04
CA THR A 148 -2.06 30.22 -6.93
C THR A 148 -1.74 28.92 -7.66
N ASN A 149 -1.79 27.78 -6.96
CA ASN A 149 -1.85 26.47 -7.62
C ASN A 149 -3.18 26.37 -8.38
N ILE A 150 -3.13 25.89 -9.61
CA ILE A 150 -4.32 25.54 -10.37
C ILE A 150 -4.92 24.29 -9.72
N ASP A 151 -6.21 24.34 -9.38
CA ASP A 151 -6.93 23.19 -8.84
C ASP A 151 -7.14 22.15 -9.96
N ASP A 152 -6.24 21.17 -10.03
CA ASP A 152 -6.28 20.08 -11.00
C ASP A 152 -7.47 19.13 -10.75
N CYS A 153 -8.11 19.21 -9.58
CA CYS A 153 -9.33 18.49 -9.23
C CYS A 153 -10.63 19.20 -9.65
N ALA A 154 -10.60 20.48 -10.04
CA ALA A 154 -11.80 21.27 -10.38
C ALA A 154 -12.66 20.68 -11.52
N SER A 155 -12.06 19.84 -12.38
CA SER A 155 -12.75 19.13 -13.46
C SER A 155 -13.47 17.83 -13.01
N ASN A 156 -13.32 17.43 -11.74
CA ASN A 156 -13.73 16.13 -11.19
C ASN A 156 -13.21 14.93 -12.01
N PRO A 157 -11.87 14.78 -12.17
CA PRO A 157 -11.30 13.74 -13.03
C PRO A 157 -11.48 12.32 -12.47
N CYS A 158 -11.63 12.18 -11.15
CA CYS A 158 -11.76 10.90 -10.45
C CYS A 158 -13.21 10.37 -10.50
N GLN A 159 -13.37 9.11 -10.89
CA GLN A 159 -14.66 8.46 -11.13
C GLN A 159 -15.05 7.52 -9.97
N ASN A 160 -16.25 6.93 -10.05
CA ASN A 160 -16.68 5.82 -9.20
C ASN A 160 -16.57 6.06 -7.68
N GLY A 161 -16.84 7.31 -7.24
CA GLY A 161 -16.80 7.70 -5.83
C GLY A 161 -15.40 7.88 -5.25
N ALA A 162 -14.35 7.93 -6.09
CA ALA A 162 -12.98 8.18 -5.69
C ALA A 162 -12.76 9.63 -5.20
N SER A 163 -11.83 9.79 -4.25
CA SER A 163 -11.44 11.11 -3.73
C SER A 163 -10.32 11.70 -4.58
N CYS A 164 -10.48 12.96 -5.02
CA CYS A 164 -9.43 13.69 -5.74
C CYS A 164 -8.51 14.45 -4.78
N GLN A 165 -7.19 14.35 -5.00
CA GLN A 165 -6.17 15.16 -4.34
C GLN A 165 -5.49 16.06 -5.36
N ASP A 166 -5.62 17.37 -5.17
CA ASP A 166 -4.91 18.41 -5.94
C ASP A 166 -3.39 18.31 -5.73
N ARG A 167 -2.62 18.57 -6.79
CA ARG A 167 -1.14 18.63 -6.77
C ARG A 167 -0.69 19.71 -7.74
N VAL A 168 0.62 19.83 -7.96
CA VAL A 168 1.16 20.78 -8.94
C VAL A 168 1.10 20.15 -10.33
N ASN A 169 0.31 20.73 -11.23
CA ASN A 169 0.21 20.31 -12.64
C ASN A 169 -0.13 18.82 -12.81
N SER A 170 -0.90 18.29 -11.85
CA SER A 170 -1.30 16.89 -11.73
C SER A 170 -2.33 16.75 -10.61
N TYR A 171 -3.10 15.67 -10.64
CA TYR A 171 -3.95 15.24 -9.53
C TYR A 171 -3.60 13.80 -9.14
N ASN A 172 -4.14 13.33 -8.02
CA ASN A 172 -4.10 11.93 -7.64
C ASN A 172 -5.48 11.47 -7.18
N CYS A 173 -5.99 10.38 -7.76
CA CYS A 173 -7.26 9.79 -7.37
C CYS A 173 -7.04 8.65 -6.36
N THR A 174 -7.68 8.75 -5.20
CA THR A 174 -7.77 7.65 -4.24
C THR A 174 -9.04 6.87 -4.52
N CYS A 175 -8.89 5.69 -5.13
CA CYS A 175 -10.02 4.87 -5.56
C CYS A 175 -10.83 4.31 -4.39
N ALA A 176 -12.15 4.23 -4.57
CA ALA A 176 -13.00 3.39 -3.75
C ALA A 176 -12.62 1.91 -3.96
N THR A 177 -12.86 1.06 -2.96
CA THR A 177 -12.59 -0.37 -3.05
C THR A 177 -13.36 -1.00 -4.22
N GLY A 178 -12.73 -1.89 -4.98
CA GLY A 178 -13.27 -2.44 -6.23
C GLY A 178 -12.90 -1.63 -7.48
N PHE A 179 -12.28 -0.45 -7.37
CA PHE A 179 -11.90 0.36 -8.53
C PHE A 179 -10.38 0.59 -8.65
N SER A 180 -9.93 0.78 -9.89
CA SER A 180 -8.53 0.94 -10.27
C SER A 180 -8.35 1.86 -11.48
N GLY A 181 -7.09 2.13 -11.83
CA GLY A 181 -6.71 3.06 -12.90
C GLY A 181 -6.48 4.49 -12.39
N ILE A 182 -5.83 5.32 -13.21
CA ILE A 182 -5.42 6.69 -12.85
C ILE A 182 -6.59 7.59 -12.42
N ASN A 183 -7.78 7.35 -12.98
CA ASN A 183 -9.01 8.09 -12.66
C ASN A 183 -10.02 7.21 -11.91
N CYS A 184 -9.60 6.04 -11.40
CA CYS A 184 -10.47 5.04 -10.78
C CYS A 184 -11.62 4.57 -11.69
N GLN A 185 -11.41 4.64 -13.01
CA GLN A 185 -12.42 4.38 -14.03
C GLN A 185 -12.63 2.87 -14.31
N THR A 186 -11.72 2.02 -13.86
CA THR A 186 -11.71 0.59 -14.16
C THR A 186 -12.24 -0.19 -12.96
N ASP A 187 -13.39 -0.85 -13.12
CA ASP A 187 -13.88 -1.86 -12.17
C ASP A 187 -12.88 -3.03 -12.12
N VAL A 188 -12.60 -3.56 -10.94
CA VAL A 188 -11.62 -4.62 -10.73
C VAL A 188 -12.32 -5.97 -10.90
N ASP A 189 -11.97 -6.70 -11.96
CA ASP A 189 -12.53 -8.04 -12.20
C ASP A 189 -12.05 -9.03 -11.11
N GLU A 190 -12.90 -9.21 -10.10
CA GLU A 190 -12.66 -10.10 -8.96
C GLU A 190 -12.60 -11.58 -9.37
N CYS A 191 -13.20 -11.94 -10.51
CA CYS A 191 -13.20 -13.30 -11.06
C CYS A 191 -11.84 -13.71 -11.67
N THR A 192 -10.92 -12.77 -11.92
CA THR A 192 -9.56 -13.07 -12.43
C THR A 192 -8.77 -14.02 -11.54
N SER A 193 -9.07 -14.07 -10.24
CA SER A 193 -8.48 -15.00 -9.27
C SER A 193 -9.00 -16.44 -9.36
N ASN A 194 -10.04 -16.69 -10.18
CA ASN A 194 -10.79 -17.94 -10.29
C ASN A 194 -11.29 -18.48 -8.93
N PRO A 195 -12.06 -17.68 -8.16
CA PRO A 195 -12.49 -18.07 -6.81
C PRO A 195 -13.53 -19.22 -6.85
N CYS A 196 -14.34 -19.28 -7.89
CA CYS A 196 -15.43 -20.25 -8.04
C CYS A 196 -14.92 -21.64 -8.41
N GLN A 197 -15.12 -22.60 -7.50
CA GLN A 197 -14.61 -23.97 -7.58
C GLN A 197 -15.57 -24.90 -8.34
N ASN A 198 -15.11 -26.14 -8.58
CA ASN A 198 -15.92 -27.24 -9.12
C ASN A 198 -16.63 -26.97 -10.47
N GLY A 199 -16.11 -26.03 -11.28
CA GLY A 199 -16.71 -25.66 -12.57
C GLY A 199 -17.88 -24.69 -12.48
N ALA A 200 -18.01 -23.98 -11.35
CA ALA A 200 -18.95 -22.87 -11.21
C ALA A 200 -18.59 -21.67 -12.10
N SER A 201 -19.61 -20.95 -12.57
CA SER A 201 -19.42 -19.71 -13.32
C SER A 201 -19.27 -18.54 -12.36
N CYS A 202 -18.21 -17.74 -12.52
CA CYS A 202 -18.00 -16.52 -11.76
C CYS A 202 -18.69 -15.32 -12.43
N GLN A 203 -19.33 -14.47 -11.62
CA GLN A 203 -19.83 -13.17 -12.02
C GLN A 203 -19.15 -12.08 -11.18
N ASP A 204 -18.49 -11.16 -11.88
CA ASP A 204 -17.81 -9.99 -11.32
C ASP A 204 -18.78 -8.96 -10.71
N ARG A 205 -18.37 -8.28 -9.62
CA ARG A 205 -19.23 -7.44 -8.77
C ARG A 205 -18.45 -6.46 -7.85
N VAL A 206 -17.98 -5.30 -8.32
CA VAL A 206 -17.48 -4.16 -7.49
C VAL A 206 -17.06 -4.52 -6.04
N ASN A 207 -15.80 -4.90 -5.84
CA ASN A 207 -15.24 -5.36 -4.56
C ASN A 207 -15.83 -6.69 -4.04
N SER A 208 -16.33 -7.56 -4.93
CA SER A 208 -16.90 -8.87 -4.61
C SER A 208 -17.10 -9.72 -5.88
N TYR A 209 -17.55 -10.96 -5.72
CA TYR A 209 -17.97 -11.80 -6.83
C TYR A 209 -19.18 -12.64 -6.42
N ASN A 210 -19.81 -13.27 -7.39
CA ASN A 210 -20.87 -14.24 -7.16
C ASN A 210 -20.64 -15.51 -7.98
N CYS A 211 -20.56 -16.66 -7.30
CA CYS A 211 -20.41 -17.96 -7.95
C CYS A 211 -21.77 -18.61 -8.22
N THR A 212 -22.07 -18.86 -9.51
CA THR A 212 -23.24 -19.66 -9.89
C THR A 212 -22.88 -21.14 -9.81
N CYS A 213 -23.27 -21.80 -8.72
CA CYS A 213 -22.92 -23.19 -8.46
C CYS A 213 -23.60 -24.18 -9.41
N PRO A 214 -22.88 -25.19 -9.94
CA PRO A 214 -23.47 -26.31 -10.64
C PRO A 214 -24.39 -27.13 -9.73
N ALA A 215 -25.31 -27.89 -10.32
CA ALA A 215 -26.25 -28.73 -9.56
C ALA A 215 -25.53 -29.66 -8.58
N GLY A 216 -25.92 -29.60 -7.30
CA GLY A 216 -25.31 -30.37 -6.21
C GLY A 216 -24.17 -29.66 -5.46
N PHE A 217 -23.65 -28.54 -5.98
CA PHE A 217 -22.65 -27.73 -5.29
C PHE A 217 -23.27 -26.53 -4.56
N THR A 218 -22.62 -26.08 -3.50
CA THR A 218 -23.02 -24.93 -2.65
C THR A 218 -21.82 -24.37 -1.89
N GLY A 219 -22.02 -23.28 -1.15
CA GLY A 219 -20.98 -22.44 -0.56
C GLY A 219 -20.76 -21.17 -1.36
N ALA A 220 -20.01 -20.20 -0.79
CA ALA A 220 -19.70 -18.95 -1.48
C ALA A 220 -18.84 -19.19 -2.74
N ASP A 221 -17.95 -20.18 -2.66
CA ASP A 221 -17.01 -20.55 -3.71
C ASP A 221 -17.47 -21.80 -4.47
N CYS A 222 -18.68 -22.29 -4.20
CA CYS A 222 -19.19 -23.59 -4.67
C CYS A 222 -18.28 -24.78 -4.29
N GLU A 223 -17.62 -24.69 -3.13
CA GLU A 223 -16.62 -25.63 -2.63
C GLU A 223 -17.21 -26.91 -2.02
N TRP A 224 -18.48 -26.89 -1.62
CA TRP A 224 -19.19 -28.01 -0.98
C TRP A 224 -20.04 -28.79 -1.97
N LEU A 225 -19.82 -30.11 -2.06
CA LEU A 225 -20.70 -31.05 -2.75
C LEU A 225 -21.71 -31.63 -1.75
N LYS A 226 -23.02 -31.40 -1.97
CA LYS A 226 -24.09 -32.12 -1.26
C LYS A 226 -24.12 -33.57 -1.73
N VAL A 227 -24.04 -34.52 -0.79
CA VAL A 227 -24.01 -35.97 -1.07
C VAL A 227 -25.26 -36.68 -0.55
N GLY A 228 -25.98 -37.33 -1.46
CA GLY A 228 -27.21 -38.06 -1.16
C GLY A 228 -28.40 -37.16 -0.82
N THR A 229 -29.40 -37.74 -0.15
CA THR A 229 -30.55 -37.03 0.40
C THR A 229 -30.28 -36.58 1.83
N THR A 230 -31.16 -35.75 2.39
CA THR A 230 -31.20 -35.49 3.83
C THR A 230 -31.22 -36.80 4.61
N VAL A 231 -30.38 -36.91 5.63
CA VAL A 231 -30.30 -38.06 6.54
C VAL A 231 -30.80 -37.67 7.92
N CYS A 232 -31.42 -38.60 8.64
CA CYS A 232 -31.85 -38.38 10.02
C CYS A 232 -31.08 -39.28 10.98
N ILE A 233 -30.61 -38.71 12.08
CA ILE A 233 -29.83 -39.35 13.13
C ILE A 233 -30.65 -39.30 14.42
N GLY A 234 -31.01 -40.46 14.96
CA GLY A 234 -31.60 -40.62 16.29
C GLY A 234 -30.53 -40.78 17.37
N ALA A 235 -30.91 -40.57 18.63
CA ALA A 235 -29.99 -40.71 19.76
C ALA A 235 -29.83 -42.15 20.28
N LYS A 236 -30.60 -43.12 19.76
CA LYS A 236 -30.64 -44.52 20.21
C LYS A 236 -31.28 -45.45 19.17
N ASP A 237 -31.22 -46.75 19.44
CA ASP A 237 -31.84 -47.85 18.70
C ASP A 237 -31.18 -48.11 17.33
N ASP A 238 -29.86 -47.94 17.21
CA ASP A 238 -29.09 -48.04 15.96
C ASP A 238 -29.60 -47.09 14.85
N LYS A 239 -30.05 -45.88 15.22
CA LYS A 239 -30.70 -44.93 14.30
C LYS A 239 -29.73 -43.95 13.67
N PHE A 240 -28.71 -44.47 13.00
CA PHE A 240 -27.72 -43.68 12.28
C PHE A 240 -28.22 -43.17 10.92
N GLY A 241 -27.77 -41.97 10.53
CA GLY A 241 -27.94 -41.46 9.17
C GLY A 241 -26.97 -42.17 8.22
N ARG A 242 -27.40 -42.67 7.06
CA ARG A 242 -26.52 -43.30 6.05
C ARG A 242 -26.45 -42.45 4.79
N PHE A 243 -25.25 -42.15 4.32
CA PHE A 243 -25.01 -41.46 3.04
C PHE A 243 -23.99 -42.21 2.18
N THR A 244 -23.79 -41.75 0.94
CA THR A 244 -22.89 -42.37 -0.03
C THR A 244 -22.27 -41.29 -0.89
N ILE A 245 -20.94 -41.34 -1.08
CA ILE A 245 -20.23 -40.42 -1.95
C ILE A 245 -20.30 -40.97 -3.39
N PRO A 246 -20.91 -40.26 -4.35
CA PRO A 246 -21.22 -40.82 -5.67
C PRO A 246 -20.02 -40.86 -6.63
N VAL A 247 -18.92 -40.18 -6.30
CA VAL A 247 -17.73 -40.01 -7.12
C VAL A 247 -16.47 -40.47 -6.39
N ALA A 248 -15.43 -40.84 -7.13
CA ALA A 248 -14.10 -41.01 -6.54
C ALA A 248 -13.49 -39.63 -6.29
N CYS A 249 -12.91 -39.41 -5.11
CA CYS A 249 -12.28 -38.16 -4.72
C CYS A 249 -11.37 -38.32 -3.50
N HIS A 250 -10.65 -37.26 -3.15
CA HIS A 250 -10.02 -37.09 -1.85
C HIS A 250 -10.91 -36.16 -1.01
N VAL A 251 -11.53 -36.67 0.07
CA VAL A 251 -12.37 -35.87 0.98
C VAL A 251 -11.46 -35.10 1.92
N LEU A 252 -11.65 -33.77 1.98
CA LEU A 252 -10.91 -32.88 2.86
C LEU A 252 -11.61 -32.73 4.21
N ASN A 253 -12.93 -32.56 4.21
CA ASN A 253 -13.74 -32.44 5.42
C ASN A 253 -15.21 -32.74 5.12
N PHE A 254 -16.01 -32.80 6.19
CA PHE A 254 -17.46 -32.98 6.13
C PHE A 254 -18.17 -31.77 6.76
N LYS A 255 -19.36 -31.45 6.26
CA LYS A 255 -20.27 -30.47 6.85
C LYS A 255 -21.67 -31.05 6.93
N LEU A 256 -22.38 -30.79 8.02
CA LEU A 256 -23.81 -31.07 8.17
C LEU A 256 -24.58 -29.76 8.20
N VAL A 257 -25.69 -29.69 7.45
CA VAL A 257 -26.57 -28.53 7.42
C VAL A 257 -27.94 -28.95 7.96
N TYR A 258 -28.38 -28.32 9.05
CA TYR A 258 -29.62 -28.65 9.73
C TYR A 258 -30.86 -28.36 8.86
N VAL A 259 -31.70 -29.37 8.70
CA VAL A 259 -32.94 -29.32 7.93
C VAL A 259 -34.16 -29.34 8.86
N SER A 260 -34.24 -30.33 9.76
CA SER A 260 -35.41 -30.53 10.64
C SER A 260 -35.09 -31.44 11.83
N GLY A 261 -36.00 -31.51 12.81
CA GLY A 261 -35.86 -32.37 13.98
C GLY A 261 -36.24 -31.65 15.29
N GLY A 262 -36.18 -32.38 16.40
CA GLY A 262 -36.30 -31.81 17.74
C GLY A 262 -34.96 -31.60 18.44
N GLY A 263 -33.86 -31.82 17.71
CA GLY A 263 -32.55 -32.07 18.29
C GLY A 263 -32.45 -33.46 18.96
N ILE A 264 -31.25 -33.76 19.43
CA ILE A 264 -30.89 -34.97 20.18
C ILE A 264 -30.48 -34.57 21.60
N SER A 265 -30.62 -35.48 22.57
CA SER A 265 -30.01 -35.38 23.90
C SER A 265 -29.81 -36.79 24.46
N TRP A 266 -28.84 -36.95 25.36
CA TRP A 266 -28.48 -38.24 25.95
C TRP A 266 -28.77 -38.35 27.46
N LYS A 267 -29.30 -37.30 28.09
CA LYS A 267 -29.50 -37.30 29.55
C LYS A 267 -30.74 -36.56 29.98
N THR A 268 -31.50 -37.18 30.88
CA THR A 268 -32.72 -36.60 31.44
C THR A 268 -32.44 -35.28 32.15
N GLY A 269 -33.09 -34.21 31.68
CA GLY A 269 -32.93 -32.86 32.21
C GLY A 269 -31.75 -32.08 31.63
N GLU A 270 -31.20 -32.51 30.50
CA GLU A 270 -30.38 -31.68 29.60
C GLU A 270 -31.22 -31.19 28.41
N THR A 271 -30.75 -30.14 27.74
CA THR A 271 -31.47 -29.52 26.63
C THR A 271 -31.04 -30.15 25.31
N LYS A 272 -32.02 -30.57 24.49
CA LYS A 272 -31.76 -31.07 23.13
C LYS A 272 -31.13 -30.00 22.26
N ALA A 273 -30.15 -30.39 21.45
CA ALA A 273 -29.57 -29.53 20.42
C ALA A 273 -29.41 -30.27 19.09
N TYR A 274 -29.12 -29.57 18.00
CA TYR A 274 -29.07 -30.17 16.66
C TYR A 274 -27.94 -31.21 16.54
N TRP A 275 -26.80 -30.94 17.17
CA TRP A 275 -25.58 -31.73 17.03
C TRP A 275 -25.07 -32.37 18.33
N GLY A 276 -25.83 -32.22 19.41
CA GLY A 276 -25.53 -32.81 20.70
C GLY A 276 -26.45 -32.29 21.82
N THR A 277 -25.93 -32.10 23.03
CA THR A 277 -26.70 -31.68 24.23
C THR A 277 -26.18 -30.34 24.73
N THR A 278 -27.03 -29.56 25.41
CA THR A 278 -26.55 -28.52 26.33
C THR A 278 -26.74 -29.01 27.76
N ASN A 279 -25.64 -29.14 28.51
CA ASN A 279 -25.69 -29.65 29.87
C ASN A 279 -26.22 -28.61 30.87
N LYS A 280 -26.42 -29.01 32.13
CA LYS A 280 -26.98 -28.14 33.19
C LYS A 280 -26.11 -26.92 33.54
N ASN A 281 -24.83 -26.94 33.18
CA ASN A 281 -23.90 -25.81 33.36
C ASN A 281 -23.87 -24.89 32.12
N ASN A 282 -24.73 -25.13 31.12
CA ASN A 282 -24.80 -24.44 29.84
C ASN A 282 -23.59 -24.68 28.89
N ASN A 283 -22.82 -25.74 29.12
CA ASN A 283 -21.78 -26.18 28.17
C ASN A 283 -22.46 -26.87 26.98
N LYS A 284 -21.97 -26.59 25.76
CA LYS A 284 -22.64 -26.94 24.49
C LYS A 284 -21.87 -28.02 23.75
N HIS A 285 -22.15 -29.26 24.10
CA HIS A 285 -21.40 -30.42 23.62
C HIS A 285 -21.87 -30.90 22.25
N LEU A 286 -20.92 -31.32 21.43
CA LEU A 286 -21.13 -32.05 20.18
C LEU A 286 -20.89 -33.55 20.42
N ASN A 287 -21.69 -34.40 19.76
CA ASN A 287 -21.68 -35.85 19.96
C ASN A 287 -22.05 -36.60 18.65
N LEU A 288 -21.80 -35.98 17.49
CA LEU A 288 -21.99 -36.62 16.19
C LEU A 288 -20.66 -37.11 15.62
N HIS A 289 -20.64 -38.35 15.16
CA HIS A 289 -19.46 -38.97 14.56
C HIS A 289 -19.78 -39.56 13.20
N ILE A 290 -18.90 -39.28 12.23
CA ILE A 290 -18.94 -39.88 10.90
C ILE A 290 -18.06 -41.12 10.93
N THR A 291 -18.62 -42.23 10.45
CA THR A 291 -17.97 -43.55 10.40
C THR A 291 -18.04 -44.14 8.99
N ASP A 292 -17.18 -45.11 8.69
CA ASP A 292 -17.32 -45.95 7.50
C ASP A 292 -18.47 -46.98 7.67
N ASP A 293 -18.75 -47.77 6.62
CA ASP A 293 -19.81 -48.80 6.68
C ASP A 293 -19.48 -50.00 7.61
N SER A 294 -18.29 -50.02 8.21
CA SER A 294 -17.85 -50.97 9.24
C SER A 294 -17.85 -50.34 10.65
N ASN A 295 -18.46 -49.15 10.82
CA ASN A 295 -18.50 -48.38 12.06
C ASN A 295 -17.15 -47.86 12.58
N ASN A 296 -16.08 -47.88 11.76
CA ASN A 296 -14.81 -47.23 12.12
C ASN A 296 -14.96 -45.71 12.03
N ARG A 297 -14.51 -44.97 13.04
CA ARG A 297 -14.56 -43.49 13.08
C ARG A 297 -13.67 -42.88 12.00
N ILE A 298 -14.20 -41.85 11.36
CA ILE A 298 -13.54 -41.05 10.31
C ILE A 298 -13.46 -39.58 10.72
N SER A 299 -14.52 -39.04 11.34
CA SER A 299 -14.53 -37.63 11.78
C SER A 299 -15.44 -37.41 13.00
N PRO A 300 -15.01 -36.67 14.05
CA PRO A 300 -13.68 -36.07 14.21
C PRO A 300 -12.55 -37.12 14.24
N PRO A 301 -11.32 -36.76 13.84
CA PRO A 301 -10.14 -37.62 13.96
C PRO A 301 -9.86 -38.06 15.42
N SER A 302 -9.17 -39.17 15.60
CA SER A 302 -8.90 -39.77 16.93
C SER A 302 -7.95 -38.96 17.82
N ASP A 303 -7.19 -38.04 17.24
CA ASP A 303 -6.31 -37.08 17.89
C ASP A 303 -7.03 -35.77 18.28
N PHE A 304 -8.33 -35.65 17.97
CA PHE A 304 -9.11 -34.48 18.36
C PHE A 304 -9.34 -34.44 19.89
N PRO A 305 -9.17 -33.29 20.58
CA PRO A 305 -9.33 -33.21 22.03
C PRO A 305 -10.77 -33.51 22.44
N LEU A 306 -10.93 -34.60 23.20
CA LEU A 306 -12.19 -35.02 23.80
C LEU A 306 -12.37 -34.37 25.16
N LEU A 307 -13.61 -34.03 25.50
CA LEU A 307 -13.95 -33.36 26.76
C LEU A 307 -14.05 -34.31 27.95
N ASP A 308 -14.13 -35.61 27.69
CA ASP A 308 -14.11 -36.66 28.71
C ASP A 308 -13.38 -37.89 28.15
N ILE A 309 -12.37 -38.36 28.88
CA ILE A 309 -11.59 -39.56 28.57
C ILE A 309 -11.93 -40.74 29.51
N ASP A 310 -12.72 -40.48 30.55
CA ASP A 310 -13.15 -41.46 31.55
C ASP A 310 -14.54 -42.04 31.21
N LEU A 311 -15.18 -41.54 30.15
CA LEU A 311 -16.37 -42.10 29.53
C LEU A 311 -15.99 -42.94 28.30
N ASN A 312 -16.56 -44.13 28.16
CA ASN A 312 -16.34 -44.99 26.99
C ASN A 312 -16.98 -44.43 25.68
N PHE A 313 -17.49 -43.19 25.68
CA PHE A 313 -18.09 -42.49 24.53
C PHE A 313 -17.53 -41.06 24.41
N MET A 314 -17.51 -40.52 23.19
CA MET A 314 -16.68 -39.36 22.80
C MET A 314 -17.52 -38.10 22.56
N MET A 315 -17.40 -37.13 23.48
CA MET A 315 -17.95 -35.77 23.35
C MET A 315 -16.84 -34.75 23.08
N TYR A 316 -17.16 -33.70 22.33
CA TYR A 316 -16.21 -32.65 21.95
C TYR A 316 -16.87 -31.28 21.80
N GLU A 317 -16.06 -30.22 21.79
CA GLU A 317 -16.43 -28.84 21.46
C GLU A 317 -15.55 -28.36 20.29
N LEU A 318 -16.07 -27.47 19.45
CA LEU A 318 -15.31 -26.85 18.37
C LEU A 318 -15.25 -25.33 18.60
N PRO A 319 -14.07 -24.67 18.48
CA PRO A 319 -13.94 -23.25 18.74
C PRO A 319 -14.90 -22.39 17.89
N GLY A 320 -15.71 -21.57 18.56
CA GLY A 320 -16.67 -20.68 17.90
C GLY A 320 -17.93 -21.35 17.34
N VAL A 321 -18.06 -22.67 17.45
CA VAL A 321 -19.24 -23.44 17.00
C VAL A 321 -20.12 -23.79 18.19
N THR A 322 -21.44 -23.79 17.99
CA THR A 322 -22.41 -24.23 18.97
C THR A 322 -23.20 -25.45 18.47
N ASN A 323 -23.66 -26.28 19.41
CA ASN A 323 -24.53 -27.43 19.15
C ASN A 323 -25.91 -27.07 18.53
N MET A 324 -26.24 -25.78 18.42
CA MET A 324 -27.45 -25.22 17.82
C MET A 324 -27.20 -24.45 16.52
N ASP A 325 -25.96 -24.41 16.02
CA ASP A 325 -25.65 -23.73 14.77
C ASP A 325 -26.31 -24.46 13.59
N ARG A 326 -26.77 -23.73 12.57
CA ARG A 326 -27.40 -24.36 11.40
C ARG A 326 -26.43 -25.20 10.58
N GLU A 327 -25.12 -24.99 10.71
CA GLU A 327 -24.09 -25.76 10.05
C GLU A 327 -23.08 -26.27 11.09
N LEU A 328 -22.72 -27.56 11.00
CA LEU A 328 -21.59 -28.13 11.72
C LEU A 328 -20.54 -28.54 10.70
N THR A 329 -19.39 -27.86 10.70
CA THR A 329 -18.22 -28.27 9.91
C THR A 329 -17.30 -29.10 10.79
N PHE A 330 -16.97 -30.30 10.34
CA PHE A 330 -16.04 -31.20 11.02
C PHE A 330 -14.58 -30.77 10.77
N PRO A 331 -13.63 -31.14 11.64
CA PRO A 331 -12.20 -30.89 11.41
C PRO A 331 -11.72 -31.45 10.07
N GLU A 332 -10.72 -30.80 9.47
CA GLU A 332 -10.11 -31.29 8.23
C GLU A 332 -9.35 -32.60 8.45
N LEU A 333 -9.43 -33.49 7.47
CA LEU A 333 -8.79 -34.78 7.46
C LEU A 333 -7.35 -34.62 6.96
N SER A 334 -6.39 -35.02 7.81
CA SER A 334 -4.97 -35.02 7.49
C SER A 334 -4.39 -36.42 7.71
N PRO A 335 -4.03 -37.17 6.64
CA PRO A 335 -4.19 -36.82 5.22
C PRO A 335 -5.66 -36.85 4.75
N PRO A 336 -5.97 -36.24 3.60
CA PRO A 336 -7.28 -36.35 2.96
C PRO A 336 -7.70 -37.81 2.71
N LEU A 337 -8.99 -38.11 2.94
CA LEU A 337 -9.51 -39.46 2.80
C LEU A 337 -9.78 -39.81 1.33
N ALA A 338 -8.97 -40.69 0.75
CA ALA A 338 -9.24 -41.27 -0.57
C ALA A 338 -10.50 -42.16 -0.53
N VAL A 339 -11.47 -41.87 -1.41
CA VAL A 339 -12.71 -42.65 -1.54
C VAL A 339 -12.96 -43.08 -2.98
N THR A 340 -13.51 -44.27 -3.14
CA THR A 340 -14.04 -44.75 -4.42
C THR A 340 -15.49 -44.30 -4.61
N ALA A 341 -15.94 -44.19 -5.86
CA ALA A 341 -17.33 -43.94 -6.19
C ALA A 341 -18.24 -45.01 -5.55
N GLY A 342 -19.31 -44.58 -4.87
CA GLY A 342 -20.23 -45.46 -4.17
C GLY A 342 -19.79 -45.84 -2.75
N LYS A 343 -18.70 -45.27 -2.20
CA LYS A 343 -18.30 -45.51 -0.81
C LYS A 343 -19.38 -44.99 0.16
N LYS A 344 -19.81 -45.88 1.05
CA LYS A 344 -20.85 -45.64 2.08
C LYS A 344 -20.24 -45.15 3.39
N PHE A 345 -20.98 -44.28 4.06
CA PHE A 345 -20.66 -43.70 5.36
C PHE A 345 -21.92 -43.63 6.24
N ARG A 346 -21.71 -43.50 7.54
CA ARG A 346 -22.77 -43.40 8.55
C ARG A 346 -22.50 -42.22 9.49
N ILE A 347 -23.55 -41.62 10.03
CA ILE A 347 -23.50 -40.55 11.03
C ILE A 347 -24.24 -41.03 12.26
N TRP A 348 -23.53 -41.07 13.38
CA TRP A 348 -24.00 -41.63 14.65
C TRP A 348 -24.03 -40.57 15.74
N VAL A 349 -24.93 -40.73 16.71
CA VAL A 349 -24.71 -40.26 18.08
C VAL A 349 -23.79 -41.26 18.78
N ASP A 350 -22.78 -40.80 19.51
CA ASP A 350 -21.69 -41.69 19.87
C ASP A 350 -22.05 -42.82 20.84
N GLN A 351 -22.97 -42.53 21.75
CA GLN A 351 -23.49 -43.50 22.71
C GLN A 351 -24.33 -44.61 22.05
N ASP A 352 -24.96 -44.32 20.90
CA ASP A 352 -25.65 -45.32 20.08
C ASP A 352 -24.61 -46.20 19.36
N LEU A 353 -23.59 -45.59 18.74
CA LEU A 353 -22.47 -46.30 18.08
C LEU A 353 -21.73 -47.26 19.03
N THR A 354 -21.53 -46.84 20.28
CA THR A 354 -20.77 -47.58 21.30
C THR A 354 -21.65 -48.46 22.19
N ASN A 355 -22.98 -48.44 22.02
CA ASN A 355 -23.97 -49.11 22.88
C ASN A 355 -23.90 -48.71 24.38
N ILE A 356 -23.35 -47.54 24.70
CA ILE A 356 -23.33 -46.98 26.06
C ILE A 356 -24.56 -46.11 26.24
N LEU A 357 -25.71 -46.77 26.11
CA LEU A 357 -27.01 -46.15 26.23
C LEU A 357 -27.37 -45.99 27.71
N ASP A 358 -27.14 -44.79 28.25
CA ASP A 358 -28.01 -44.29 29.30
C ASP A 358 -29.44 -44.32 28.73
N GLY A 359 -30.38 -45.03 29.36
CA GLY A 359 -31.75 -45.28 28.83
C GLY A 359 -32.64 -44.03 28.65
N ASN A 360 -32.04 -42.85 28.72
CA ASN A 360 -32.60 -41.51 28.63
C ASN A 360 -32.34 -40.84 27.26
N ASN A 361 -31.55 -41.45 26.38
CA ASN A 361 -31.31 -40.93 25.04
C ASN A 361 -32.63 -40.70 24.28
N ASP A 362 -32.82 -39.49 23.74
CA ASP A 362 -34.07 -39.10 23.09
C ASP A 362 -33.88 -38.03 22.01
N GLY A 363 -34.80 -38.00 21.05
CA GLY A 363 -34.82 -37.07 19.94
C GLY A 363 -34.16 -37.58 18.66
N GLN A 364 -34.22 -36.72 17.65
CA GLN A 364 -33.73 -36.93 16.30
C GLN A 364 -33.41 -35.58 15.66
N THR A 365 -32.33 -35.56 14.90
CA THR A 365 -31.90 -34.44 14.06
C THR A 365 -31.83 -34.92 12.61
N CYS A 366 -32.18 -34.07 11.65
CA CYS A 366 -32.10 -34.37 10.22
C CYS A 366 -31.28 -33.29 9.50
N ALA A 367 -30.32 -33.72 8.69
CA ALA A 367 -29.34 -32.86 8.07
C ALA A 367 -29.04 -33.26 6.62
N ASP A 368 -28.72 -32.26 5.80
CA ASP A 368 -28.02 -32.49 4.54
C ASP A 368 -26.53 -32.70 4.82
N VAL A 369 -25.93 -33.66 4.10
CA VAL A 369 -24.50 -33.97 4.21
C VAL A 369 -23.76 -33.34 3.05
N LEU A 370 -22.74 -32.55 3.37
CA LEU A 370 -21.88 -31.83 2.43
C LEU A 370 -20.44 -32.31 2.61
N ILE A 371 -19.67 -32.38 1.54
CA ILE A 371 -18.22 -32.67 1.57
C ILE A 371 -17.45 -31.59 0.81
N LYS A 372 -16.29 -31.18 1.33
CA LYS A 372 -15.27 -30.50 0.54
C LYS A 372 -14.31 -31.57 0.01
N LYS A 373 -13.96 -31.51 -1.27
CA LYS A 373 -13.17 -32.55 -1.94
C LYS A 373 -12.13 -31.99 -2.91
N GLN A 374 -11.04 -32.72 -3.09
CA GLN A 374 -10.18 -32.64 -4.26
C GLN A 374 -10.53 -33.77 -5.23
N ASN A 375 -10.34 -33.54 -6.52
CA ASN A 375 -10.49 -34.60 -7.51
C ASN A 375 -9.31 -35.60 -7.39
N VAL A 376 -9.47 -36.79 -7.96
CA VAL A 376 -8.42 -37.82 -8.07
C VAL A 376 -7.49 -37.49 -9.23
#